data_AF-A0A9E3I6E9-F1
#
_entry.id   AF-A0A9E3I6E9-F1
#
_cell.length_a   1.000
_cell.length_b   1.000
_cell.length_c   1.000
_cell.angle_alpha   90.00
_cell.angle_beta   90.00
_cell.angle_gamma   90.00
#
_symmetry.space_group_name_H-M   'P 1'
#
loop_
_entity.id
_entity.type
_entity.pdbx_description
1 polymer ?
#
loop_
_entity_poly.entity_id
_entity_poly.type
_entity_poly.pdbx_seq_one_letter_code
_entity_poly.pdbx_strand_id
1 'polypeptide(L)'
;MSFNNLGLKAELIRAVSDQCYTIPTPIQSEAIPAILAGKDVLAGAQTGTGKTAAFVLPMLQNLSEGSGRNHGPRALVITPTRELAAQVHDSICTYGKFLNLRSAVVF
;
A
#
# COMPACT_ATOMS: atom_id res chain seq x y z
N MET A 1 -7.30 -0.39 -17.45
CA MET A 1 -5.94 0.12 -17.16
C MET A 1 -5.18 -0.97 -16.41
N SER A 2 -3.86 -1.06 -16.56
CA SER A 2 -3.01 -2.00 -15.80
C SER A 2 -2.35 -1.28 -14.62
N PHE A 3 -1.92 -2.02 -13.59
CA PHE A 3 -1.10 -1.49 -12.49
C PHE A 3 0.17 -0.78 -12.96
N ASN A 4 0.72 -1.19 -14.11
CA ASN A 4 1.89 -0.54 -14.73
C ASN A 4 1.67 0.94 -15.03
N ASN A 5 0.41 1.37 -15.17
CA ASN A 5 0.06 2.75 -15.52
C ASN A 5 -0.15 3.63 -14.28
N LEU A 6 0.01 3.09 -13.06
CA LEU A 6 -0.29 3.80 -11.81
C LEU A 6 0.94 4.48 -11.18
N GLY A 7 2.10 4.46 -11.84
CA GLY A 7 3.32 5.11 -11.35
C GLY A 7 4.03 4.37 -10.21
N LEU A 8 3.77 3.07 -10.06
CA LEU A 8 4.42 2.23 -9.05
C LEU A 8 5.78 1.70 -9.51
N LYS A 9 6.70 1.48 -8.57
CA LYS A 9 7.97 0.77 -8.81
C LYS A 9 7.76 -0.65 -9.33
N ALA A 10 8.76 -1.14 -10.06
CA ALA A 10 8.78 -2.49 -10.61
C ALA A 10 8.68 -3.57 -9.51
N GLU A 11 9.29 -3.34 -8.34
CA GLU A 11 9.24 -4.21 -7.17
C GLU A 11 7.80 -4.38 -6.65
N LEU A 12 7.03 -3.29 -6.61
CA LEU A 12 5.63 -3.31 -6.18
C LEU A 12 4.74 -3.97 -7.24
N ILE A 13 4.96 -3.65 -8.51
CA ILE A 13 4.25 -4.30 -9.63
C ILE A 13 4.49 -5.82 -9.62
N ARG A 14 5.72 -6.25 -9.35
CA ARG A 14 6.06 -7.66 -9.20
C ARG A 14 5.30 -8.31 -8.05
N ALA A 15 5.28 -7.68 -6.87
CA ALA A 15 4.53 -8.19 -5.73
C ALA A 15 3.02 -8.30 -5.99
N VAL A 16 2.43 -7.32 -6.69
CA VAL A 16 1.04 -7.34 -7.14
C VAL A 16 0.78 -8.47 -8.13
N SER A 17 1.71 -8.69 -9.07
CA SER A 17 1.63 -9.77 -10.05
C SER A 17 1.73 -11.16 -9.41
N ASP A 18 2.56 -11.33 -8.37
CA ASP A 18 2.65 -12.56 -7.56
C ASP A 18 1.31 -12.89 -6.87
N GLN A 19 0.45 -11.89 -6.64
CA GLN A 19 -0.93 -12.08 -6.12
C GLN A 19 -1.96 -12.34 -7.22
N CYS A 20 -1.51 -12.51 -8.48
CA CYS A 20 -2.36 -12.65 -9.66
C CYS A 20 -3.29 -11.45 -9.92
N TYR A 21 -2.94 -10.26 -9.42
CA TYR A 21 -3.70 -9.04 -9.68
C TYR A 21 -3.27 -8.42 -10.99
N THR A 22 -4.20 -8.29 -11.92
CA THR A 22 -3.94 -7.78 -13.27
C THR A 22 -4.59 -6.41 -13.53
N ILE A 23 -5.79 -6.22 -13.00
CA ILE A 23 -6.60 -5.02 -13.21
C ILE A 23 -6.83 -4.35 -11.84
N PRO A 24 -6.42 -3.09 -11.66
CA PRO A 24 -6.72 -2.34 -10.45
C PRO A 24 -8.23 -2.08 -10.33
N THR A 25 -8.75 -2.14 -9.11
CA THR A 25 -10.13 -1.76 -8.83
C THR A 25 -10.33 -0.25 -9.03
N PRO A 26 -11.58 0.26 -9.13
CA PRO A 26 -11.83 1.69 -9.30
C PRO A 26 -11.17 2.54 -8.21
N ILE A 27 -11.30 2.14 -6.94
CA ILE A 27 -10.68 2.85 -5.81
C ILE A 27 -9.16 2.84 -5.87
N GLN A 28 -8.53 1.77 -6.37
CA GLN A 28 -7.07 1.72 -6.55
C GLN A 28 -6.63 2.64 -7.69
N SER A 29 -7.37 2.65 -8.79
CA SER A 29 -7.06 3.47 -9.98
C SER A 29 -7.14 4.96 -9.68
N GLU A 30 -8.02 5.38 -8.76
CA GLU A 30 -8.17 6.78 -8.35
C GLU A 30 -7.24 7.16 -7.18
N ALA A 31 -7.18 6.34 -6.13
CA ALA A 31 -6.44 6.69 -4.92
C ALA A 31 -4.92 6.60 -5.10
N ILE A 32 -4.41 5.59 -5.83
CA ILE A 32 -2.97 5.37 -5.95
C ILE A 32 -2.27 6.59 -6.57
N PRO A 33 -2.69 7.11 -7.74
CA PRO A 33 -2.05 8.29 -8.32
C PRO A 33 -2.19 9.54 -7.44
N ALA A 34 -3.31 9.71 -6.74
CA ALA A 34 -3.54 10.85 -5.85
C ALA A 34 -2.57 10.84 -4.65
N ILE A 35 -2.36 9.67 -4.02
CA ILE A 35 -1.43 9.52 -2.89
C ILE A 35 0.02 9.69 -3.35
N LEU A 36 0.39 9.17 -4.51
CA LEU A 36 1.74 9.38 -5.09
C LEU A 36 2.01 10.84 -5.42
N ALA A 37 0.97 11.62 -5.75
CA ALA A 37 1.07 13.07 -5.93
C ALA A 37 1.17 13.85 -4.60
N GLY A 38 1.24 13.18 -3.46
CA GLY A 38 1.35 13.80 -2.14
C GLY A 38 0.07 14.46 -1.65
N LYS A 39 -1.09 14.06 -2.17
CA LYS A 39 -2.40 14.57 -1.74
C LYS A 39 -2.97 13.78 -0.58
N ASP A 40 -3.69 14.47 0.29
CA ASP A 40 -4.57 13.81 1.26
C ASP A 40 -5.81 13.25 0.56
N VAL A 41 -6.19 12.02 0.92
CA VAL A 41 -7.27 11.28 0.25
C VAL A 41 -8.27 10.77 1.27
N LEU A 42 -9.54 11.09 1.04
CA LEU A 42 -10.68 10.43 1.65
C LEU A 42 -11.29 9.46 0.64
N ALA A 43 -11.21 8.15 0.91
CA ALA A 43 -11.70 7.13 -0.01
C ALA A 43 -12.85 6.32 0.61
N GLY A 44 -14.01 6.31 -0.05
CA GLY A 44 -15.18 5.52 0.34
C GLY A 44 -15.42 4.37 -0.64
N ALA A 45 -15.46 3.14 -0.13
CA ALA A 45 -15.89 1.97 -0.91
C ALA A 45 -16.36 0.85 0.02
N GLN A 46 -17.08 -0.14 -0.51
CA GLN A 46 -17.49 -1.33 0.24
C GLN A 46 -16.29 -2.19 0.67
N THR A 47 -16.39 -2.95 1.76
CA THR A 47 -15.37 -3.94 2.15
C THR A 47 -15.15 -4.96 1.03
N GLY A 48 -13.90 -5.43 0.84
CA GLY A 48 -13.56 -6.36 -0.24
C GLY A 48 -13.25 -5.72 -1.60
N THR A 49 -13.31 -4.40 -1.73
CA THR A 49 -13.04 -3.67 -3.00
C THR A 49 -11.57 -3.31 -3.24
N GLY A 50 -10.65 -3.87 -2.45
CA GLY A 50 -9.21 -3.64 -2.62
C GLY A 50 -8.68 -2.34 -1.99
N LYS A 51 -9.42 -1.74 -1.04
CA LYS A 51 -9.01 -0.53 -0.29
C LYS A 51 -7.62 -0.63 0.33
N THR A 52 -7.26 -1.80 0.86
CA THR A 52 -5.96 -2.00 1.51
C THR A 52 -4.81 -1.77 0.53
N ALA A 53 -4.84 -2.39 -0.65
CA ALA A 53 -3.82 -2.15 -1.68
C ALA A 53 -3.84 -0.69 -2.17
N ALA A 54 -5.01 -0.03 -2.19
CA ALA A 54 -5.16 1.35 -2.66
C ALA A 54 -4.33 2.36 -1.83
N PHE A 55 -4.18 2.15 -0.52
CA PHE A 55 -3.31 2.99 0.31
C PHE A 55 -1.94 2.37 0.59
N VAL A 56 -1.82 1.04 0.67
CA VAL A 56 -0.56 0.37 1.02
C VAL A 56 0.48 0.49 -0.10
N LEU A 57 0.09 0.27 -1.36
CA LEU A 57 1.03 0.35 -2.50
C LEU A 57 1.73 1.72 -2.61
N PRO A 58 1.00 2.86 -2.65
CA PRO A 58 1.65 4.16 -2.74
C PRO A 58 2.37 4.56 -1.44
N MET A 59 1.91 4.09 -0.27
CA MET A 59 2.65 4.27 0.98
C MET A 59 4.02 3.59 0.93
N LEU A 60 4.09 2.34 0.47
CA LEU A 60 5.35 1.59 0.34
C LEU A 60 6.29 2.23 -0.70
N GLN A 61 5.75 2.71 -1.82
CA GLN A 61 6.49 3.49 -2.82
C GLN A 61 7.20 4.67 -2.15
N ASN A 62 6.44 5.55 -1.49
CA ASN A 62 6.96 6.77 -0.88
C ASN A 62 8.01 6.46 0.21
N LEU A 63 7.76 5.43 1.03
CA LEU A 63 8.70 4.99 2.07
C LEU A 63 9.99 4.40 1.52
N SER A 64 9.95 3.79 0.33
CA SER A 64 11.12 3.20 -0.32
C SER A 64 12.03 4.24 -1.00
N GLU A 65 11.51 5.44 -1.29
CA GLU A 65 12.27 6.55 -1.91
C GLU A 65 12.90 7.46 -0.85
N GLY A 66 12.27 7.59 0.32
CA GLY A 66 12.80 8.40 1.41
C GLY A 66 14.03 7.77 2.07
N SER A 67 15.14 8.52 2.11
CA SER A 67 16.28 8.18 2.96
C SER A 67 15.92 8.46 4.43
N GLY A 68 15.70 7.40 5.21
CA GLY A 68 15.38 7.52 6.63
C GLY A 68 16.59 8.03 7.40
N ARG A 69 16.67 9.34 7.64
CA ARG A 69 17.62 9.93 8.60
C ARG A 69 17.30 9.57 10.05
N ASN A 70 16.07 9.11 10.33
CA ASN A 70 15.58 8.72 11.65
C ASN A 70 15.24 7.24 11.72
N HIS A 71 15.59 6.61 12.84
CA HIS A 71 15.34 5.19 13.13
C HIS A 71 13.90 4.86 13.60
N GLY A 72 13.00 5.84 13.61
CA GLY A 72 11.61 5.68 14.09
C GLY A 72 10.61 5.26 13.02
N PRO A 73 9.35 4.94 13.40
CA PRO A 73 8.26 4.67 12.47
C PRO A 73 8.02 5.86 11.53
N ARG A 74 7.87 5.58 10.23
CA ARG A 74 7.64 6.60 9.17
C ARG A 74 6.19 6.62 8.66
N ALA A 75 5.40 5.62 9.03
CA ALA A 75 3.99 5.52 8.71
C ALA A 75 3.26 4.83 9.87
N LEU A 76 2.03 5.24 10.14
CA LEU A 76 1.14 4.65 11.13
C LEU A 76 -0.18 4.33 10.45
N VAL A 77 -0.62 3.07 10.55
CA VAL A 77 -1.94 2.64 10.08
C VAL A 77 -2.77 2.28 11.30
N ILE A 78 -3.93 2.91 11.44
CA ILE A 78 -4.84 2.73 12.57
C ILE A 78 -6.06 1.94 12.09
N THR A 79 -6.40 0.88 12.82
CA THR A 79 -7.55 0.01 12.50
C THR A 79 -8.41 -0.21 13.75
N PRO A 80 -9.74 -0.38 13.60
CA PRO A 80 -10.65 -0.54 14.74
C PRO A 80 -10.57 -1.90 15.45
N THR A 81 -10.02 -2.94 14.83
CA THR A 81 -9.95 -4.29 15.41
C THR A 81 -8.57 -4.91 15.22
N ARG A 82 -8.25 -5.89 16.09
CA ARG A 82 -6.98 -6.64 16.04
C ARG A 82 -6.85 -7.46 14.76
N GLU A 83 -7.94 -8.05 14.31
CA GLU A 83 -8.00 -8.88 13.11
C GLU A 83 -7.74 -8.05 11.86
N LEU A 84 -8.31 -6.84 11.80
CA LEU A 84 -8.07 -5.93 10.68
C LEU A 84 -6.63 -5.40 10.70
N ALA A 85 -6.06 -5.15 11.90
CA ALA A 85 -4.64 -4.80 12.02
C ALA A 85 -3.73 -5.88 11.44
N ALA A 86 -4.00 -7.15 11.78
CA ALA A 86 -3.25 -8.30 11.26
C ALA A 86 -3.39 -8.42 9.73
N GLN A 87 -4.60 -8.33 9.19
CA GLN A 87 -4.84 -8.40 7.74
C GLN A 87 -4.12 -7.28 6.95
N VAL A 88 -4.08 -6.07 7.51
CA VAL A 88 -3.35 -4.96 6.90
C VAL A 88 -1.85 -5.20 6.98
N HIS A 89 -1.34 -5.71 8.10
CA HIS A 89 0.07 -6.05 8.25
C HIS A 89 0.50 -7.14 7.25
N ASP A 90 -0.30 -8.18 7.06
CA ASP A 90 -0.04 -9.24 6.05
C ASP A 90 0.01 -8.66 4.63
N SER A 91 -0.88 -7.71 4.33
CA SER A 91 -0.87 -6.98 3.05
C SER A 91 0.41 -6.17 2.88
N ILE A 92 0.87 -5.48 3.93
CA ILE A 92 2.14 -4.73 3.93
C ILE A 92 3.32 -5.67 3.66
N CYS A 93 3.37 -6.82 4.33
CA CYS A 93 4.42 -7.82 4.12
C CYS A 93 4.38 -8.40 2.70
N THR A 94 3.18 -8.68 2.19
CA THR A 94 2.97 -9.23 0.85
C THR A 94 3.44 -8.26 -0.24
N TYR A 95 2.96 -7.02 -0.22
CA TYR A 95 3.33 -6.03 -1.24
C TYR A 95 4.75 -5.49 -1.05
N GLY A 96 5.25 -5.45 0.19
CA GLY A 96 6.59 -4.99 0.54
C GLY A 96 7.69 -6.04 0.37
N LYS A 97 7.36 -7.27 -0.05
CA LYS A 97 8.29 -8.42 -0.15
C LYS A 97 9.62 -8.14 -0.85
N PHE A 98 9.61 -7.25 -1.85
CA PHE A 98 10.80 -6.88 -2.64
C PHE A 98 11.42 -5.54 -2.24
N LEU A 99 10.98 -4.95 -1.13
CA LEU A 99 11.48 -3.67 -0.61
C LEU A 99 12.23 -3.89 0.70
N ASN A 100 13.27 -3.09 0.95
CA ASN A 100 13.98 -3.10 2.22
C ASN A 100 13.25 -2.24 3.28
N LEU A 101 12.03 -2.64 3.63
CA LEU A 101 11.18 -1.98 4.62
C LEU A 101 10.85 -2.93 5.76
N ARG A 102 10.69 -2.38 6.96
CA ARG A 102 10.26 -3.11 8.15
C ARG A 102 8.91 -2.57 8.59
N SER A 103 8.04 -3.47 9.00
CA SER A 103 6.74 -3.17 9.60
C SER A 103 6.59 -3.96 10.90
N ALA A 104 5.77 -3.44 11.81
CA ALA A 104 5.35 -4.13 13.01
C ALA A 104 3.86 -3.88 13.22
N VAL A 105 3.18 -4.82 13.89
CA VAL A 105 1.79 -4.67 14.32
C VAL A 105 1.75 -4.65 15.85
N VAL A 106 0.93 -3.76 16.41
CA VAL A 106 0.73 -3.59 17.85
C VAL A 106 -0.76 -3.74 18.13
N PHE A 107 -1.12 -4.48 19.19
CA PHE A 107 -2.50 -4.81 19.53
C PHE A 107 -2.92 -4.26 20.89
#